data_AF-A0A357F3N3-F1
#
_entry.id   AF-A0A357F3N3-F1
#
_cell.length_a   1.000
_cell.length_b   1.000
_cell.length_c   1.000
_cell.angle_alpha   90.00
_cell.angle_beta   90.00
_cell.angle_gamma   90.00
#
_symmetry.space_group_name_H-M   'P 1'
#
loop_
_entity.id
_entity.type
_entity.pdbx_description
1 polymer ?
#
loop_
_entity_poly.entity_id
_entity_poly.type
_entity_poly.pdbx_seq_one_letter_code
_entity_poly.pdbx_strand_id
1 'polypeptide(L)'
;NVRELENAVERAVIIASGRQIEIDDLPEAISKRAFEARAQTRHERAKAAGEGRAFGIEIELPATMDEIEKHIIGATLDYTEGDKSQAARLL
;
A
#
# COMPACT_ATOMS: atom_id res chain seq x y z
N ASN A 1 8.39 8.41 16.82
CA ASN A 1 9.36 9.41 17.35
C ASN A 1 10.55 9.49 16.39
N VAL A 2 11.12 10.66 16.07
CA VAL A 2 12.19 10.76 15.02
C VAL A 2 13.41 9.88 15.37
N ARG A 3 13.77 9.82 16.65
CA ARG A 3 14.83 8.93 17.17
C ARG A 3 14.55 7.44 16.98
N GLU A 4 13.28 7.02 17.05
CA GLU A 4 12.91 5.62 16.82
C GLU A 4 13.06 5.25 15.35
N LEU A 5 12.73 6.18 14.45
CA LEU A 5 12.89 6.00 13.01
C LEU A 5 14.37 5.91 12.64
N GLU A 6 15.19 6.80 13.19
CA GLU A 6 16.65 6.79 13.00
C GLU A 6 17.26 5.44 13.41
N ASN A 7 16.97 4.99 14.64
CA ASN A 7 17.46 3.69 15.14
C ASN A 7 16.96 2.50 14.31
N ALA A 8 15.76 2.60 13.75
CA ALA A 8 15.20 1.56 12.91
C ALA A 8 15.88 1.47 11.55
N VAL A 9 16.11 2.62 10.91
CA VAL A 9 16.81 2.71 9.62
C VAL A 9 18.26 2.27 9.79
N GLU A 10 18.95 2.68 10.86
CA GLU A 10 20.33 2.27 11.13
C GLU A 10 20.46 0.74 11.24
N ARG A 11 19.55 0.09 12.00
CA ARG A 11 19.55 -1.39 12.09
C ARG A 11 19.20 -2.07 10.78
N ALA A 12 18.27 -1.51 10.02
CA ALA A 12 17.89 -2.05 8.73
C ALA A 12 19.04 -1.99 7.72
N VAL A 13 19.84 -0.91 7.75
CA VAL A 13 21.07 -0.79 6.94
C VAL A 13 22.13 -1.82 7.34
N ILE A 14 22.23 -2.18 8.62
CA ILE A 14 23.19 -3.19 9.10
C ILE A 14 22.80 -4.60 8.63
N ILE A 15 21.50 -4.90 8.59
CA ILE A 15 20.98 -6.25 8.27
C ILE A 15 20.84 -6.43 6.75
N ALA A 16 20.49 -5.37 6.02
CA ALA A 16 20.27 -5.42 4.59
C ALA A 16 21.49 -5.97 3.86
N SER A 17 21.28 -7.07 3.13
CA SER A 17 22.34 -7.76 2.38
C SER A 17 22.59 -7.15 0.99
N GLY A 18 21.80 -6.14 0.60
CA GLY A 18 21.79 -5.56 -0.75
C GLY A 18 21.72 -4.03 -0.76
N ARG A 19 21.56 -3.46 -1.96
CA ARG A 19 21.46 -2.01 -2.18
C ARG A 19 20.11 -1.44 -1.73
N GLN A 20 19.10 -2.28 -1.53
CA GLN A 20 17.75 -1.92 -1.11
C GLN A 20 17.46 -2.61 0.23
N ILE A 21 16.74 -1.91 1.11
CA ILE A 21 16.25 -2.45 2.38
C ILE A 21 14.89 -3.09 2.10
N GLU A 22 14.79 -4.39 2.34
CA GLU A 22 13.55 -5.15 2.21
C GLU A 22 12.75 -5.14 3.52
N ILE A 23 11.48 -5.53 3.45
CA ILE A 23 10.60 -5.60 4.63
C ILE A 23 11.16 -6.56 5.70
N ASP A 24 11.86 -7.60 5.26
CA ASP A 24 12.48 -8.60 6.12
C ASP A 24 13.73 -8.08 6.84
N ASP A 25 14.31 -6.97 6.37
CA ASP A 25 15.46 -6.30 7.00
C ASP A 25 15.02 -5.34 8.13
N LEU A 26 13.73 -5.03 8.23
CA LEU A 26 13.20 -4.12 9.23
C LEU A 26 12.98 -4.84 10.58
N PRO A 27 13.17 -4.13 11.72
CA PRO A 27 12.85 -4.68 13.03
C PRO A 27 11.37 -5.14 13.13
N GLU A 28 11.12 -6.25 13.82
CA GLU A 28 9.78 -6.86 13.95
C GLU A 28 8.69 -5.86 14.39
N ALA A 29 9.03 -4.92 15.27
CA ALA A 29 8.08 -3.90 15.74
C ALA A 29 7.55 -3.00 14.61
N ILE A 30 8.33 -2.79 13.55
CA ILE A 30 7.95 -2.00 12.38
C ILE A 30 7.29 -2.89 11.34
N SER A 31 7.89 -4.05 11.06
CA SER A 31 7.31 -5.02 10.11
C SER A 31 5.89 -5.43 10.53
N LYS A 32 5.68 -5.73 11.82
CA LYS A 32 4.37 -6.08 12.38
C LYS A 32 3.36 -4.94 12.29
N ARG A 33 3.76 -3.71 12.63
CA ARG A 33 2.90 -2.52 12.48
C ARG A 33 2.53 -2.26 11.02
N ALA A 34 3.47 -2.41 10.10
CA ALA A 34 3.21 -2.27 8.67
C ALA A 34 2.26 -3.36 8.15
N PHE A 35 2.40 -4.59 8.65
CA PHE A 35 1.51 -5.70 8.31
C PHE A 35 0.10 -5.49 8.88
N GLU A 36 -0.02 -5.06 10.13
CA GLU A 36 -1.28 -4.72 10.80
C GLU A 36 -1.99 -3.56 10.08
N ALA A 37 -1.27 -2.50 9.72
CA ALA A 37 -1.81 -1.38 8.95
C ALA A 37 -2.33 -1.82 7.58
N ARG A 38 -1.55 -2.62 6.83
CA ARG A 38 -1.99 -3.18 5.55
C ARG A 38 -3.20 -4.10 5.71
N ALA A 39 -3.26 -4.90 6.76
CA ALA A 39 -4.40 -5.76 7.06
C ALA A 39 -5.65 -4.94 7.38
N GLN A 40 -5.52 -3.86 8.15
CA GLN A 40 -6.61 -2.91 8.43
C GLN A 40 -7.09 -2.22 7.16
N THR A 41 -6.20 -1.67 6.33
CA THR A 41 -6.58 -1.06 5.05
C THR A 41 -7.30 -2.05 4.14
N ARG A 42 -6.84 -3.32 4.07
CA ARG A 42 -7.56 -4.37 3.33
C ARG A 42 -8.93 -4.67 3.93
N HIS A 43 -9.05 -4.72 5.25
CA HIS A 43 -10.32 -4.97 5.93
C HIS A 43 -11.31 -3.82 5.73
N GLU A 44 -10.85 -2.57 5.82
CA GLU A 44 -11.67 -1.39 5.58
C GLU A 44 -12.14 -1.32 4.13
N ARG A 45 -11.27 -1.62 3.16
CA ARG A 45 -11.63 -1.72 1.74
C ARG A 45 -12.62 -2.86 1.47
N ALA A 46 -12.42 -4.04 2.08
CA ALA A 46 -13.34 -5.16 1.96
C ALA A 46 -14.71 -4.86 2.59
N LYS A 47 -14.73 -4.15 3.71
CA LYS A 47 -15.96 -3.71 4.38
C LYS A 47 -16.68 -2.63 3.56
N ALA A 48 -15.96 -1.66 3.00
CA ALA A 48 -16.51 -0.66 2.08
C ALA A 48 -17.09 -1.29 0.80
N ALA A 49 -16.42 -2.31 0.26
CA ALA A 49 -16.92 -3.10 -0.87
C ALA A 49 -18.20 -3.87 -0.52
N GLY A 50 -18.29 -4.43 0.69
CA GLY A 50 -19.50 -5.11 1.18
C GLY A 50 -20.69 -4.17 1.43
N GLU A 51 -20.45 -2.87 1.62
CA GLU A 51 -21.48 -1.85 1.88
C GLU A 51 -21.98 -1.14 0.62
N GLY A 52 -21.48 -1.49 -0.57
CA GLY A 52 -21.95 -0.96 -1.86
C GLY A 52 -21.76 0.56 -2.03
N ARG A 53 -20.88 1.17 -1.22
CA ARG A 53 -20.56 2.60 -1.32
C ARG A 53 -19.65 2.83 -2.53
N ALA A 54 -19.95 3.87 -3.30
CA ALA A 54 -19.14 4.31 -4.42
C ALA A 54 -17.66 4.35 -4.04
N PHE A 55 -16.83 3.78 -4.91
CA PHE A 55 -15.39 3.69 -4.77
C PHE A 55 -14.77 5.10 -4.75
N GLY A 56 -14.44 5.60 -3.57
CA GLY A 56 -13.69 6.85 -3.42
C GLY A 56 -12.21 6.59 -3.60
N ILE A 57 -11.63 7.06 -4.69
CA ILE A 57 -10.18 7.07 -4.89
C ILE A 57 -9.65 8.36 -4.26
N GLU A 58 -8.85 8.24 -3.20
CA GLU A 58 -8.13 9.37 -2.63
C GLU A 58 -6.85 9.60 -3.45
N ILE A 59 -6.76 10.77 -4.08
CA ILE A 59 -5.60 11.19 -4.86
C ILE A 59 -4.95 12.36 -4.12
N GLU A 60 -3.71 12.18 -3.69
CA GLU A 60 -2.90 13.25 -3.12
C GLU A 60 -2.42 14.21 -4.22
N LEU A 61 -2.65 15.50 -4.06
CA LEU A 61 -2.21 16.55 -4.99
C LEU A 61 -0.92 17.23 -4.47
N PRO A 62 0.02 17.62 -5.36
CA PRO A 62 -0.08 17.60 -6.83
C PRO A 62 0.30 16.24 -7.43
N ALA A 63 -0.54 15.72 -8.33
CA ALA A 63 -0.27 14.53 -9.12
C ALA A 63 -0.47 14.82 -10.61
N THR A 64 0.35 14.20 -11.45
CA THR A 64 0.20 14.25 -12.91
C THR A 64 -0.96 13.36 -13.37
N MET A 65 -1.48 13.60 -14.58
CA MET A 65 -2.54 12.75 -15.15
C MET A 65 -2.09 11.29 -15.28
N ASP A 66 -0.84 11.05 -15.64
CA ASP A 66 -0.27 9.70 -15.72
C ASP A 66 -0.21 8.99 -14.36
N GLU A 67 0.09 9.73 -13.28
CA GLU A 67 0.10 9.18 -11.92
C GLU A 67 -1.32 8.86 -11.44
N ILE A 68 -2.27 9.74 -11.76
CA ILE A 68 -3.70 9.54 -11.50
C ILE A 68 -4.20 8.28 -12.23
N GLU A 69 -3.91 8.16 -13.52
CA GLU A 69 -4.31 7.00 -14.34
C GLU A 69 -3.76 5.69 -13.77
N LYS A 70 -2.45 5.64 -13.47
CA LYS A 70 -1.83 4.46 -12.88
C LYS A 70 -2.46 4.08 -11.55
N HIS A 71 -2.78 5.08 -10.72
CA HIS A 71 -3.41 4.84 -9.43
C HIS A 71 -4.81 4.25 -9.59
N ILE A 72 -5.61 4.80 -10.53
CA ILE A 72 -6.96 4.32 -10.84
C ILE A 72 -6.94 2.87 -11.35
N ILE A 73 -6.04 2.56 -12.29
CA ILE A 73 -5.90 1.20 -12.84
C ILE A 73 -5.51 0.21 -11.74
N GLY A 74 -4.52 0.55 -10.92
CA GLY A 74 -4.08 -0.30 -9.82
C GLY A 74 -5.20 -0.57 -8.81
N ALA A 75 -5.93 0.48 -8.43
CA ALA A 75 -7.01 0.37 -7.47
C ALA A 75 -8.19 -0.47 -8.01
N THR A 76 -8.45 -0.42 -9.32
CA THR A 76 -9.49 -1.24 -9.98
C THR A 76 -9.06 -2.70 -10.13
N LEU A 77 -7.78 -2.95 -10.39
CA LEU A 77 -7.23 -4.32 -10.42
C LEU A 77 -7.27 -4.98 -9.04
N ASP A 78 -6.90 -4.25 -8.00
CA ASP A 78 -6.99 -4.73 -6.61
C ASP A 78 -8.44 -5.09 -6.24
N TYR A 79 -9.41 -4.28 -6.70
CA TYR A 79 -10.83 -4.53 -6.47
C TYR A 79 -11.34 -5.79 -7.19
N THR A 80 -10.84 -6.06 -8.40
CA THR A 80 -11.25 -7.22 -9.20
C THR A 80 -10.42 -8.47 -8.92
N GLU A 81 -9.69 -8.51 -7.80
CA GLU A 81 -8.77 -9.59 -7.42
C GLU A 81 -7.74 -9.93 -8.51
N GLY A 82 -7.38 -8.93 -9.33
CA GLY A 82 -6.44 -9.07 -10.44
C GLY A 82 -7.05 -9.53 -11.77
N ASP A 83 -8.38 -9.65 -11.87
CA ASP A 83 -9.05 -9.91 -13.16
C ASP A 83 -9.01 -8.66 -14.06
N LYS A 84 -8.02 -8.63 -14.95
CA LYS A 84 -7.79 -7.57 -15.93
C LYS A 84 -9.02 -7.31 -16.82
N SER A 85 -9.80 -8.33 -17.16
CA SER A 85 -10.96 -8.20 -18.04
C SER A 85 -12.18 -7.63 -17.32
N GLN A 86 -12.30 -7.86 -16.01
CA GLN A 86 -13.28 -7.16 -15.18
C GLN A 86 -12.82 -5.74 -14.88
N ALA A 87 -11.54 -5.53 -14.58
CA ALA A 87 -10.99 -4.21 -14.32
C ALA A 87 -11.19 -3.24 -15.50
N ALA A 88 -10.89 -3.70 -16.73
CA ALA A 88 -11.07 -2.91 -17.94
C ALA A 88 -12.54 -2.57 -18.27
N ARG A 89 -13.51 -3.28 -17.68
CA ARG A 89 -14.95 -2.97 -17.84
C ARG A 89 -15.47 -1.96 -16.82
N LEU A 90 -14.71 -1.74 -15.75
CA LEU A 90 -15.06 -0.83 -14.66
C LEU A 90 -14.44 0.57 -14.84
N LEU A 91 -13.54 0.72 -15.81
CA LEU A 91 -12.89 1.96 -16.24
C LEU A 91 -13.53 2.49 -17.52
#